data_AF-B5Y4I4-F1
#
_entry.id   AF-B5Y4I4-F1
#
_cell.length_a   1.000
_cell.length_b   1.000
_cell.length_c   1.000
_cell.angle_alpha   90.00
_cell.angle_beta   90.00
_cell.angle_gamma   90.00
#
_symmetry.space_group_name_H-M   'P 1'
#
loop_
_entity.id
_entity.type
_entity.pdbx_description
1 polymer ?
#
loop_
_entity_poly.entity_id
_entity_poly.type
_entity_poly.pdbx_seq_one_letter_code
_entity_poly.pdbx_strand_id
1 'polypeptide(L)'
;MEGDGSPSNDKNKDSKEEDDPSKKKKKRFEPRAATRQGRRRRRKGPSGLNKTPTILPNSKCKLRLLKLDRVKDFLLLEEEFIRNHQALTATNPNSSLQDRDKEERENLEELRGTPLGVGSLEEIIDDNHAI
;
A
#
# COMPACT_ATOMS: atom_id res chain seq x y z
N MET A 1 6.65 2.10 59.66
CA MET A 1 6.59 3.23 60.61
C MET A 1 6.83 4.47 59.77
N GLU A 2 5.75 5.14 59.36
CA GLU A 2 5.32 6.44 59.91
C GLU A 2 6.15 7.57 59.27
N GLY A 3 5.63 8.64 58.70
CA GLY A 3 4.32 9.26 58.62
C GLY A 3 4.56 10.67 58.07
N ASP A 4 3.69 11.10 57.17
CA ASP A 4 3.14 12.44 56.93
C ASP A 4 3.90 13.69 57.44
N GLY A 5 4.03 14.71 56.58
CA GLY A 5 4.33 16.07 57.05
C GLY A 5 4.75 17.07 55.98
N SER A 6 3.77 17.63 55.26
CA SER A 6 3.94 18.94 54.62
C SER A 6 3.91 20.06 55.68
N PRO A 7 4.57 21.21 55.42
CA PRO A 7 3.87 22.46 55.65
C PRO A 7 3.95 23.42 54.47
N SER A 8 2.77 24.00 54.24
CA SER A 8 2.44 25.15 53.41
C SER A 8 3.42 26.31 53.58
N ASN A 9 3.71 27.03 52.48
CA ASN A 9 3.89 28.47 52.58
C ASN A 9 3.23 29.17 51.40
N ASP A 10 2.22 29.95 51.78
CA ASP A 10 1.32 30.73 50.96
C ASP A 10 1.95 32.10 50.72
N LYS A 11 2.22 32.48 49.46
CA LYS A 11 2.30 33.90 49.05
C LYS A 11 1.82 34.07 47.61
N ASN A 12 0.51 34.11 47.51
CA ASN A 12 -0.26 35.07 46.72
C ASN A 12 0.56 36.23 46.10
N LYS A 13 0.58 36.33 44.77
CA LYS A 13 0.64 37.62 44.09
C LYS A 13 -0.04 37.53 42.71
N ASP A 14 -1.33 37.84 42.75
CA ASP A 14 -2.13 38.35 41.65
C ASP A 14 -1.34 39.41 40.84
N SER A 15 -1.21 39.19 39.54
CA SER A 15 -1.01 40.26 38.57
C SER A 15 -1.74 39.89 37.29
N LYS A 16 -2.99 40.36 37.22
CA LYS A 16 -3.72 40.65 35.98
C LYS A 16 -2.76 41.33 34.99
N GLU A 17 -2.43 40.64 33.91
CA GLU A 17 -1.96 41.30 32.69
C GLU A 17 -3.09 41.28 31.67
N GLU A 18 -3.39 42.47 31.20
CA GLU A 18 -4.53 42.85 30.40
C GLU A 18 -4.50 42.20 29.01
N ASP A 19 -5.66 41.75 28.56
CA ASP A 19 -5.92 41.26 27.21
C ASP A 19 -5.67 42.39 26.20
N ASP A 20 -4.50 42.40 25.57
CA ASP A 20 -4.22 43.25 24.42
C ASP A 20 -5.01 42.77 23.18
N PRO A 21 -5.98 43.57 22.67
CA PRO A 21 -6.83 43.19 21.53
C PRO A 21 -6.06 43.14 20.19
N SER A 22 -4.76 43.46 20.17
CA SER A 22 -3.92 43.45 18.96
C SER A 22 -3.50 42.04 18.48
N LYS A 23 -3.58 41.01 19.34
CA LYS A 23 -3.21 39.61 19.00
C LYS A 23 -4.24 38.85 18.17
N LYS A 24 -5.36 39.48 17.78
CA LYS A 24 -6.37 38.90 16.87
C LYS A 24 -6.08 39.11 15.38
N LYS A 25 -4.91 39.66 15.01
CA LYS A 25 -4.53 39.85 13.60
C LYS A 25 -3.90 38.57 13.03
N LYS A 26 -4.77 37.78 12.38
CA LYS A 26 -4.46 36.75 11.38
C LYS A 26 -3.51 35.66 11.89
N LYS A 27 -4.08 34.60 12.48
CA LYS A 27 -3.42 33.29 12.54
C LYS A 27 -3.04 32.94 11.09
N ARG A 28 -1.76 33.14 10.77
CA ARG A 28 -1.16 32.77 9.50
C ARG A 28 -1.45 31.28 9.34
N PHE A 29 -2.03 30.89 8.22
CA PHE A 29 -2.27 29.48 7.93
C PHE A 29 -0.91 28.78 7.96
N GLU A 30 -0.65 28.03 9.02
CA GLU A 30 0.47 27.10 9.07
C GLU A 30 -0.01 25.82 8.36
N PRO A 31 0.62 25.43 7.24
CA PRO A 31 0.30 24.16 6.63
C PRO A 31 0.56 23.06 7.66
N ARG A 32 -0.43 22.20 7.88
CA ARG A 32 -0.28 21.04 8.77
C ARG A 32 0.90 20.22 8.27
N ALA A 33 1.76 19.80 9.18
CA ALA A 33 2.90 18.94 8.84
C ALA A 33 2.40 17.72 8.06
N ALA A 34 2.95 17.52 6.85
CA ALA A 34 2.53 16.45 5.96
C ALA A 34 2.72 15.08 6.64
N THR A 35 1.62 14.37 6.87
CA THR A 35 1.56 13.12 7.66
C THR A 35 2.27 11.93 6.99
N ARG A 36 2.77 12.10 5.76
CA ARG A 36 3.34 11.02 4.93
C ARG A 36 4.64 11.42 4.22
N GLN A 37 5.58 12.06 4.92
CA GLN A 37 6.94 12.15 4.38
C GLN A 37 7.66 10.80 4.54
N GLY A 38 8.02 10.18 3.41
CA GLY A 38 8.77 8.93 3.36
C GLY A 38 7.99 7.77 2.73
N ARG A 39 7.88 7.77 1.40
CA ARG A 39 7.36 6.62 0.65
C ARG A 39 8.34 5.45 0.80
N ARG A 40 8.14 4.60 1.82
CA ARG A 40 8.89 3.33 1.94
C ARG A 40 8.79 2.59 0.60
N ARG A 41 9.94 2.32 -0.03
CA ARG A 41 9.98 1.54 -1.28
C ARG A 41 9.25 0.23 -1.05
N ARG A 42 8.18 0.00 -1.81
CA ARG A 42 7.48 -1.29 -1.79
C ARG A 42 8.51 -2.37 -2.12
N ARG A 43 8.60 -3.39 -1.27
CA ARG A 43 9.49 -4.53 -1.53
C ARG A 43 9.04 -5.15 -2.85
N LYS A 44 9.96 -5.25 -3.81
CA LYS A 44 9.72 -5.98 -5.06
C LYS A 44 9.32 -7.40 -4.65
N GLY A 45 8.19 -7.90 -5.17
CA GLY A 45 7.67 -9.22 -4.83
C GLY A 45 8.71 -10.32 -5.08
N PRO A 46 8.49 -11.54 -4.56
CA PRO A 46 9.45 -12.63 -4.67
C PRO A 46 9.81 -12.90 -6.14
N SER A 47 11.01 -12.49 -6.54
CA SER A 47 11.54 -12.69 -7.88
C SER A 47 12.08 -14.12 -8.00
N GLY A 48 11.20 -15.07 -8.27
CA GLY A 48 11.56 -16.48 -8.40
C GLY A 48 10.48 -17.41 -8.94
N LEU A 49 9.22 -16.97 -9.01
CA LEU A 49 8.09 -17.85 -9.38
C LEU A 49 8.23 -18.46 -10.78
N ASN A 50 8.88 -17.76 -11.71
CA ASN A 50 9.04 -18.22 -13.10
C ASN A 50 10.28 -19.10 -13.32
N LYS A 51 11.07 -19.39 -12.28
CA LYS A 51 12.30 -20.19 -12.41
C LYS A 51 11.97 -21.65 -12.11
N THR A 52 12.28 -22.53 -13.05
CA THR A 52 12.22 -23.97 -12.82
C THR A 52 13.20 -24.39 -11.72
N PRO A 53 12.89 -25.47 -10.97
CA PRO A 53 13.80 -25.97 -9.94
C PRO A 53 15.13 -26.39 -10.56
N THR A 54 16.23 -26.23 -9.82
CA THR A 54 17.56 -26.63 -10.29
C THR A 54 17.66 -28.16 -10.36
N ILE A 55 17.94 -28.69 -11.55
CA ILE A 55 17.98 -30.14 -11.79
C ILE A 55 19.43 -30.62 -11.77
N LEU A 56 19.76 -31.49 -10.82
CA LEU A 56 21.03 -32.23 -10.79
C LEU A 56 20.78 -33.74 -11.03
N PRO A 57 21.70 -34.46 -11.69
CA PRO A 57 22.98 -34.00 -12.21
C PRO A 57 22.87 -33.27 -13.56
N ASN A 58 23.85 -32.40 -13.86
CA ASN A 58 23.91 -31.62 -15.10
C ASN A 58 24.43 -32.43 -16.31
N SER A 59 24.91 -33.66 -16.10
CA SER A 59 25.31 -34.54 -17.20
C SER A 59 24.10 -35.00 -18.01
N LYS A 60 24.35 -35.45 -19.24
CA LYS A 60 23.33 -36.11 -20.08
C LYS A 60 23.09 -37.51 -19.52
N CYS A 61 22.03 -37.67 -18.73
CA CYS A 61 21.67 -38.96 -18.14
C CYS A 61 20.16 -39.16 -18.09
N LYS A 62 19.72 -40.43 -17.98
CA LYS A 62 18.30 -40.78 -17.92
C LYS A 62 17.59 -40.15 -16.71
N LEU A 63 18.29 -39.99 -15.58
CA LEU A 63 17.74 -39.34 -14.38
C LEU A 63 17.42 -37.86 -14.63
N ARG A 64 18.25 -37.14 -15.39
CA ARG A 64 17.99 -35.74 -15.75
C ARG A 64 16.76 -35.63 -16.64
N LEU A 65 16.60 -36.54 -17.60
CA LEU A 65 15.41 -36.62 -18.45
C LEU A 65 14.14 -36.83 -17.61
N LEU A 66 14.13 -37.84 -16.74
CA LEU A 66 12.97 -38.13 -15.87
C LEU A 66 12.61 -36.96 -14.94
N LYS A 67 13.59 -36.19 -14.46
CA LYS A 67 13.33 -34.99 -13.66
C LYS A 67 12.77 -33.83 -14.49
N LEU A 68 13.23 -33.66 -15.74
CA LEU A 68 12.70 -32.67 -16.67
C LEU A 68 11.27 -33.00 -17.08
N ASP A 69 10.98 -34.27 -17.35
CA ASP A 69 9.62 -34.74 -17.66
C ASP A 69 8.67 -34.43 -16.51
N ARG A 70 9.08 -34.70 -15.26
CA ARG A 70 8.28 -34.37 -14.09
C ARG A 70 8.00 -32.86 -13.96
N VAL A 71 9.00 -32.01 -14.24
CA VAL A 71 8.80 -30.54 -14.24
C VAL A 71 7.83 -30.13 -15.35
N LYS A 72 7.94 -30.74 -16.54
CA LYS A 72 7.02 -30.51 -17.66
C LYS A 72 5.59 -30.89 -17.29
N ASP A 73 5.39 -32.04 -16.64
CA ASP A 73 4.05 -32.50 -16.23
C ASP A 73 3.38 -31.51 -15.27
N PHE A 74 4.12 -30.96 -14.31
CA PHE A 74 3.58 -29.92 -13.41
C PHE A 74 3.23 -28.63 -14.15
N LEU A 75 4.08 -28.18 -15.07
CA LEU A 75 3.80 -26.97 -15.87
C LEU A 75 2.57 -27.16 -16.75
N LEU A 76 2.40 -28.34 -17.36
CA LEU A 76 1.20 -28.66 -18.14
C LEU A 76 -0.05 -28.71 -17.27
N LEU A 77 0.06 -29.26 -16.06
CA LEU A 77 -1.04 -29.28 -15.10
C LEU A 77 -1.45 -27.85 -14.68
N GLU A 78 -0.47 -26.99 -14.39
CA GLU A 78 -0.71 -25.58 -14.06
C GLU A 78 -1.34 -24.82 -15.24
N GLU A 79 -0.86 -25.04 -16.46
CA GLU A 79 -1.41 -24.42 -17.67
C GLU A 79 -2.86 -24.83 -17.91
N GLU A 80 -3.16 -26.12 -17.88
CA GLU A 80 -4.53 -26.62 -18.03
C GLU A 80 -5.43 -26.15 -16.88
N PHE A 81 -4.91 -26.11 -15.65
CA PHE A 81 -5.66 -25.58 -14.51
C PHE A 81 -6.02 -24.10 -14.70
N ILE A 82 -5.07 -23.27 -15.14
CA ILE A 82 -5.31 -21.85 -15.39
C ILE A 82 -6.30 -21.66 -16.55
N ARG A 83 -6.15 -22.41 -17.66
CA ARG A 83 -7.09 -22.36 -18.80
C ARG A 83 -8.50 -22.74 -18.37
N ASN A 84 -8.64 -23.82 -17.61
CA ASN A 84 -9.94 -24.28 -17.10
C ASN A 84 -10.52 -23.29 -16.10
N HIS A 85 -9.71 -22.73 -15.21
CA HIS A 85 -10.16 -21.70 -14.27
C HIS A 85 -10.60 -20.44 -15.02
N GLN A 86 -9.84 -19.97 -16.00
CA GLN A 86 -10.21 -18.83 -16.84
C GLN A 86 -11.52 -19.07 -17.59
N ALA A 87 -11.68 -20.26 -18.19
CA ALA A 87 -12.92 -20.65 -18.84
C ALA A 87 -14.09 -20.66 -17.85
N LEU A 88 -13.92 -21.26 -16.66
CA LEU A 88 -14.94 -21.29 -15.62
C LEU A 88 -15.26 -19.90 -15.06
N THR A 89 -14.27 -19.04 -14.84
CA THR A 89 -14.48 -17.65 -14.41
C THR A 89 -15.14 -16.81 -15.51
N ALA A 90 -14.88 -17.11 -16.79
CA ALA A 90 -15.52 -16.43 -17.90
C ALA A 90 -16.97 -16.90 -18.10
N THR A 91 -17.26 -18.19 -17.86
CA THR A 91 -18.60 -18.76 -18.04
C THR A 91 -19.50 -18.64 -16.81
N ASN A 92 -18.93 -18.57 -15.61
CA ASN A 92 -19.66 -18.33 -14.36
C ASN A 92 -19.41 -16.90 -13.87
N PRO A 93 -20.28 -15.94 -14.23
CA PRO A 93 -20.20 -14.58 -13.69
C PRO A 93 -20.49 -14.55 -12.17
N ASN A 94 -21.13 -15.56 -11.59
CA ASN A 94 -21.60 -15.53 -10.20
C ASN A 94 -20.53 -15.58 -9.09
N SER A 95 -19.25 -15.39 -9.40
CA SER A 95 -18.25 -14.97 -8.41
C SER A 95 -18.48 -13.49 -8.08
N SER A 96 -19.54 -13.19 -7.32
CA SER A 96 -20.01 -11.83 -7.02
C SER A 96 -18.91 -10.82 -6.63
N LEU A 97 -17.84 -11.26 -5.94
CA LEU A 97 -16.69 -10.41 -5.60
C LEU A 97 -15.87 -9.96 -6.83
N GLN A 98 -15.66 -10.83 -7.82
CA GLN A 98 -14.92 -10.47 -9.03
C GLN A 98 -15.71 -9.51 -9.93
N ASP A 99 -17.03 -9.67 -10.00
CA ASP A 99 -17.88 -8.75 -10.75
C ASP A 99 -17.88 -7.36 -10.14
N ARG A 100 -17.96 -7.24 -8.81
CA ARG A 100 -17.86 -5.92 -8.14
C ARG A 100 -16.49 -5.28 -8.38
N ASP A 101 -15.41 -6.03 -8.22
CA ASP A 101 -14.05 -5.53 -8.45
C ASP A 101 -13.83 -5.13 -9.93
N LYS A 102 -14.46 -5.84 -10.87
CA LYS A 102 -14.38 -5.55 -12.30
C LYS A 102 -15.18 -4.31 -12.67
N GLU A 103 -16.40 -4.18 -12.15
CA GLU A 103 -17.27 -3.02 -12.35
C GLU A 103 -16.67 -1.77 -11.70
N GLU A 104 -16.09 -1.88 -10.50
CA GLU A 104 -15.30 -0.80 -9.88
C GLU A 104 -14.10 -0.40 -10.73
N ARG A 105 -13.37 -1.37 -11.32
CA ARG A 105 -12.27 -1.06 -12.23
C ARG A 105 -12.73 -0.38 -13.51
N GLU A 106 -13.86 -0.81 -14.09
CA GLU A 106 -14.42 -0.21 -15.29
C GLU A 106 -14.86 1.23 -15.04
N ASN A 107 -15.55 1.48 -13.92
CA ASN A 107 -15.93 2.82 -13.49
C ASN A 107 -14.69 3.70 -13.23
N LEU A 108 -13.61 3.15 -12.68
CA LEU A 108 -12.35 3.86 -12.51
C LEU A 108 -11.67 4.17 -13.85
N GLU A 109 -11.73 3.27 -14.82
CA GLU A 109 -11.19 3.47 -16.18
C GLU A 109 -11.96 4.58 -16.91
N GLU A 110 -13.29 4.61 -16.77
CA GLU A 110 -14.16 5.67 -17.31
C GLU A 110 -13.86 7.02 -16.66
N LEU A 111 -13.75 7.07 -15.32
CA LEU A 111 -13.41 8.29 -14.58
C LEU A 111 -12.01 8.80 -14.94
N ARG A 112 -11.08 7.89 -15.21
CA ARG A 112 -9.69 8.21 -15.57
C ARG A 112 -9.60 8.78 -16.98
N GLY A 113 -10.39 8.27 -17.92
CA GLY A 113 -10.42 8.71 -19.30
C GLY A 113 -9.16 8.37 -20.11
N THR A 114 -9.24 8.59 -21.42
CA THR A 114 -8.13 8.44 -22.37
C THR A 114 -8.09 9.68 -23.29
N PRO A 115 -6.95 10.35 -23.50
CA PRO A 115 -5.58 10.06 -23.05
C PRO A 115 -5.24 10.60 -21.65
N LEU A 116 -4.22 10.02 -21.03
CA LEU A 116 -3.70 10.47 -19.73
C LEU A 116 -2.51 11.41 -19.92
N GLY A 117 -2.66 12.65 -19.46
CA GLY A 117 -1.55 13.60 -19.36
C GLY A 117 -0.56 13.17 -18.26
N VAL A 118 0.74 13.27 -18.54
CA VAL A 118 1.80 13.00 -17.57
C VAL A 118 2.34 14.33 -17.04
N GLY A 119 2.28 14.54 -15.72
CA GLY A 119 2.80 15.73 -15.03
C GLY A 119 3.85 15.40 -13.98
N SER A 120 4.52 16.43 -13.47
CA SER A 120 5.41 16.37 -12.30
C SER A 120 4.71 16.97 -11.09
N LEU A 121 4.90 16.38 -9.92
CA LEU A 121 4.35 16.88 -8.64
C LEU A 121 5.44 17.73 -7.97
N GLU A 122 5.14 19.01 -7.72
CA GLU A 122 6.03 19.98 -7.07
C GLU A 122 5.84 19.98 -5.55
N GLU A 123 4.60 20.12 -5.07
CA GLU A 123 4.30 20.22 -3.63
C GLU A 123 2.96 19.56 -3.27
N ILE A 124 2.92 18.85 -2.13
CA ILE A 124 1.68 18.33 -1.55
C ILE A 124 1.18 19.36 -0.53
N ILE A 125 0.03 19.98 -0.80
CA ILE A 125 -0.55 21.01 0.09
C ILE A 125 -1.24 20.34 1.28
N ASP A 126 -2.08 19.33 1.01
CA ASP A 126 -2.80 18.53 2.00
C ASP A 126 -3.04 17.09 1.51
N ASP A 127 -3.90 16.31 2.18
CA ASP A 127 -4.13 14.90 1.84
C ASP A 127 -4.83 14.67 0.48
N ASN A 128 -5.54 15.67 -0.06
CA ASN A 128 -6.34 15.55 -1.28
C ASN A 128 -5.90 16.51 -2.40
N HIS A 129 -5.03 17.49 -2.11
CA HIS A 129 -4.60 18.52 -3.05
C HIS A 129 -3.06 18.60 -3.16
N ALA A 130 -2.57 18.71 -4.40
CA ALA A 130 -1.16 18.86 -4.74
C ALA A 130 -0.99 19.79 -5.95
N ILE A 131 0.19 20.39 -6.06
CA ILE A 131 0.70 21.12 -7.23
C ILE A 131 1.68 20.20 -7.94
#